data_AF-A0AAE1GN21-F1
#
_entry.id   AF-A0AAE1GN21-F1
#
_cell.length_a   1.000
_cell.length_b   1.000
_cell.length_c   1.000
_cell.angle_alpha   90.00
_cell.angle_beta   90.00
_cell.angle_gamma   90.00
#
_symmetry.space_group_name_H-M   'P 1'
#
loop_
_entity.id
_entity.type
_entity.pdbx_description
1 polymer ?
#
loop_
_entity_poly.entity_id
_entity_poly.type
_entity_poly.pdbx_seq_one_letter_code
_entity_poly.pdbx_strand_id
1 'polypeptide(L)'
;MGGNFAPRALLSEVEGLLKGESTFLNRHIEVKEEVKRELADRQPWGSNGLRDDGCLHQHCLHGDYNTENGYLDHTLALIYNGNYGKEMLKYLSNLFTWYTGTIYDYDEESIEGLFSAYLECNQWLFRGNVFEPTTTGRFITGGSTVTKIAAKDSVSVTGNYLLKLGRHQEEVQAALHRYDQSTPDVQYALVGHKHFFNSDLTVHQRRDYMASVRILSNRTSRQETWTSGQNKDGFFQEDHSLIVTPVPRRQTRQSLSILQHGHSTHTSQSSLDVLSGRHQDASTSPPGPGLRRTNCLTSQAAPASLMLRSLMLPFALYPFATPMLKVKNGVVKVEEKITQQHRPVEEDKR
;
A
#
# COMPACT_ATOMS: atom_id res chain seq x y z
N MET A 1 -9.17 -8.83 -11.05
CA MET A 1 -10.08 -8.22 -10.03
C MET A 1 -9.52 -6.93 -9.41
N GLY A 2 -8.39 -6.98 -8.69
CA GLY A 2 -7.71 -5.86 -8.02
C GLY A 2 -7.93 -5.82 -6.50
N GLY A 3 -7.66 -4.68 -5.85
CA GLY A 3 -7.55 -4.57 -4.38
C GLY A 3 -8.81 -4.86 -3.55
N ASN A 4 -9.97 -5.03 -4.19
CA ASN A 4 -11.17 -5.59 -3.54
C ASN A 4 -11.11 -7.12 -3.34
N PHE A 5 -10.23 -7.83 -4.05
CA PHE A 5 -10.10 -9.28 -3.98
C PHE A 5 -9.54 -9.74 -2.62
N ALA A 6 -8.38 -9.22 -2.20
CA ALA A 6 -7.70 -9.67 -0.98
C ALA A 6 -8.55 -9.70 0.31
N PRO A 7 -9.37 -8.68 0.65
CA PRO A 7 -10.26 -8.80 1.82
C PRO A 7 -11.35 -9.88 1.64
N ARG A 8 -11.79 -10.13 0.39
CA ARG A 8 -12.76 -11.19 0.08
C ARG A 8 -12.12 -12.58 0.11
N ALA A 9 -10.88 -12.71 -0.33
CA ALA A 9 -10.09 -13.94 -0.22
C ALA A 9 -9.97 -14.38 1.24
N LEU A 10 -9.51 -13.47 2.11
CA LEU A 10 -9.41 -13.72 3.55
C LEU A 10 -10.77 -14.08 4.18
N LEU A 11 -11.86 -13.40 3.80
CA LEU A 11 -13.20 -13.76 4.28
C LEU A 11 -13.65 -15.15 3.76
N SER A 12 -13.36 -15.48 2.50
CA SER A 12 -13.71 -16.77 1.90
C SER A 12 -13.05 -17.93 2.63
N GLU A 13 -11.77 -17.77 2.97
CA GLU A 13 -10.94 -18.71 3.72
C GLU A 13 -11.50 -18.93 5.15
N VAL A 14 -11.79 -17.85 5.89
CA VAL A 14 -12.41 -17.91 7.23
C VAL A 14 -13.77 -18.61 7.18
N GLU A 15 -14.64 -18.23 6.24
CA GLU A 15 -15.93 -18.90 6.06
C GLU A 15 -15.78 -20.37 5.65
N GLY A 16 -14.75 -20.72 4.87
CA GLY A 16 -14.45 -22.09 4.47
C GLY A 16 -14.11 -22.95 5.67
N LEU A 17 -13.16 -22.49 6.50
CA LEU A 17 -12.78 -23.12 7.76
C LEU A 17 -13.99 -23.32 8.69
N LEU A 18 -14.88 -22.33 8.79
CA LEU A 18 -16.11 -22.41 9.61
C LEU A 18 -17.17 -23.39 9.07
N LYS A 19 -17.16 -23.70 7.76
CA LYS A 19 -18.11 -24.61 7.10
C LYS A 19 -17.60 -26.05 6.99
N GLY A 20 -16.37 -26.32 7.44
CA GLY A 20 -15.76 -27.65 7.47
C GLY A 20 -14.87 -27.96 6.26
N GLU A 21 -14.07 -29.02 6.42
CA GLU A 21 -12.91 -29.36 5.59
C GLU A 21 -13.17 -29.36 4.07
N SER A 22 -14.28 -29.96 3.60
CA SER A 22 -14.61 -30.00 2.18
C SER A 22 -14.95 -28.63 1.59
N THR A 23 -15.58 -27.74 2.37
CA THR A 23 -15.88 -26.37 1.94
C THR A 23 -14.63 -25.51 1.99
N PHE A 24 -13.79 -25.70 3.00
CA PHE A 24 -12.47 -25.07 3.09
C PHE A 24 -11.61 -25.41 1.87
N LEU A 25 -11.40 -26.69 1.57
CA LEU A 25 -10.50 -27.12 0.49
C LEU A 25 -10.89 -26.55 -0.87
N ASN A 26 -12.18 -26.59 -1.23
CA ASN A 26 -12.68 -26.04 -2.49
C ASN A 26 -12.42 -24.53 -2.59
N ARG A 27 -12.75 -23.77 -1.53
CA ARG A 27 -12.56 -22.31 -1.50
C ARG A 27 -11.08 -21.92 -1.49
N HIS A 28 -10.25 -22.68 -0.79
CA HIS A 28 -8.82 -22.45 -0.74
C HIS A 28 -8.17 -22.66 -2.13
N ILE A 29 -8.63 -23.64 -2.91
CA ILE A 29 -8.23 -23.81 -4.32
C ILE A 29 -8.66 -22.58 -5.15
N GLU A 30 -9.93 -22.17 -5.10
CA GLU A 30 -10.44 -20.98 -5.80
C GLU A 30 -9.64 -19.71 -5.46
N VAL A 31 -9.32 -19.52 -4.17
CA VAL A 31 -8.52 -18.39 -3.69
C VAL A 31 -7.08 -18.47 -4.18
N LYS A 32 -6.43 -19.65 -4.14
CA LYS A 32 -5.07 -19.82 -4.68
C LYS A 32 -4.98 -19.50 -6.16
N GLU A 33 -5.95 -19.93 -6.95
CA GLU A 33 -5.98 -19.59 -8.38
C GLU A 33 -6.12 -18.09 -8.62
N GLU A 34 -7.00 -17.38 -7.90
CA GLU A 34 -7.17 -15.93 -8.08
C GLU A 34 -5.99 -15.13 -7.50
N VAL A 35 -5.36 -15.60 -6.42
CA VAL A 35 -4.09 -15.06 -5.90
C VAL A 35 -3.01 -15.17 -6.98
N LYS A 36 -2.87 -16.32 -7.64
CA LYS A 36 -1.90 -16.49 -8.72
C LYS A 36 -2.19 -15.53 -9.89
N ARG A 37 -3.45 -15.41 -10.31
CA ARG A 37 -3.87 -14.47 -11.38
C ARG A 37 -3.59 -13.01 -11.04
N GLU A 38 -3.75 -12.60 -9.79
CA GLU A 38 -3.47 -11.22 -9.36
C GLU A 38 -1.97 -10.94 -9.16
N LEU A 39 -1.23 -11.90 -8.58
CA LEU A 39 0.15 -11.67 -8.14
C LEU A 39 1.20 -12.15 -9.15
N ALA A 40 1.10 -13.38 -9.66
CA ALA A 40 2.12 -13.98 -10.49
C ALA A 40 1.93 -13.65 -11.97
N ASP A 41 0.72 -13.92 -12.49
CA ASP A 41 0.41 -13.76 -13.92
C ASP A 41 0.38 -12.28 -14.36
N ARG A 42 0.23 -11.37 -13.37
CA ARG A 42 -0.06 -9.94 -13.55
C ARG A 42 -1.33 -9.69 -14.37
N GLN A 43 -1.70 -8.42 -14.51
CA GLN A 43 -2.97 -8.04 -15.12
C GLN A 43 -2.74 -7.17 -16.38
N PRO A 44 -3.33 -7.56 -17.53
CA PRO A 44 -3.03 -6.97 -18.83
C PRO A 44 -3.43 -5.50 -18.90
N TRP A 45 -2.70 -4.74 -19.72
CA TRP A 45 -2.87 -3.30 -19.83
C TRP A 45 -4.33 -2.93 -20.12
N GLY A 46 -4.93 -2.08 -19.27
CA GLY A 46 -6.35 -1.74 -19.32
C GLY A 46 -7.29 -2.52 -18.37
N SER A 47 -6.83 -3.54 -17.61
CA SER A 47 -7.66 -4.17 -16.55
C SER A 47 -7.34 -3.64 -15.14
N ASN A 48 -8.12 -4.05 -14.12
CA ASN A 48 -7.79 -3.81 -12.71
C ASN A 48 -6.89 -4.93 -12.15
N GLY A 49 -5.85 -4.55 -11.41
CA GLY A 49 -4.90 -5.45 -10.73
C GLY A 49 -3.45 -4.96 -10.81
N LEU A 50 -2.50 -5.86 -10.51
CA LEU A 50 -1.07 -5.55 -10.56
C LEU A 50 -0.50 -5.52 -11.97
N ARG A 51 0.46 -4.63 -12.20
CA ARG A 51 1.27 -4.55 -13.42
C ARG A 51 2.66 -5.13 -13.20
N ASP A 52 3.37 -5.31 -14.31
CA ASP A 52 4.78 -5.72 -14.38
C ASP A 52 5.73 -4.77 -13.64
N ASP A 53 5.37 -3.50 -13.42
CA ASP A 53 6.15 -2.54 -12.63
C ASP A 53 5.90 -2.63 -11.10
N GLY A 54 5.02 -3.55 -10.70
CA GLY A 54 4.58 -3.83 -9.33
C GLY A 54 3.40 -2.97 -8.86
N CYS A 55 2.90 -2.02 -9.66
CA CYS A 55 1.87 -1.08 -9.22
C CYS A 55 0.44 -1.61 -9.42
N LEU A 56 -0.46 -1.31 -8.48
CA LEU A 56 -1.87 -1.67 -8.57
C LEU A 56 -2.64 -0.57 -9.32
N HIS A 57 -3.37 -0.97 -10.36
CA HIS A 57 -4.39 -0.15 -10.98
C HIS A 57 -5.80 -0.62 -10.58
N GLN A 58 -6.68 0.31 -10.23
CA GLN A 58 -8.04 0.02 -9.77
C GLN A 58 -8.99 1.13 -10.22
N HIS A 59 -10.25 0.77 -10.50
CA HIS A 59 -11.24 1.71 -11.04
C HIS A 59 -10.75 2.35 -12.36
N CYS A 60 -10.12 1.55 -13.21
CA CYS A 60 -9.78 1.95 -14.56
C CYS A 60 -11.07 2.35 -15.32
N LEU A 61 -11.02 3.45 -16.08
CA LEU A 61 -12.16 3.92 -16.85
C LEU A 61 -12.20 3.15 -18.16
N HIS A 62 -13.09 2.16 -18.23
CA HIS A 62 -13.19 1.27 -19.39
C HIS A 62 -13.78 2.02 -20.58
N GLY A 63 -13.14 1.88 -21.75
CA GLY A 63 -13.74 2.31 -23.02
C GLY A 63 -14.96 1.45 -23.32
N ASP A 64 -16.01 2.05 -23.89
CA ASP A 64 -17.26 1.36 -24.18
C ASP A 64 -17.27 0.84 -25.62
N TYR A 65 -16.71 -0.35 -25.81
CA TYR A 65 -16.62 -1.02 -27.11
C TYR A 65 -17.96 -1.41 -27.73
N ASN A 66 -19.08 -1.34 -26.98
CA ASN A 66 -20.32 -2.06 -27.33
C ASN A 66 -21.59 -1.19 -27.45
N THR A 67 -21.54 0.12 -27.24
CA THR A 67 -22.74 1.00 -27.27
C THR A 67 -22.77 2.04 -28.39
N GLU A 68 -21.73 2.13 -29.23
CA GLU A 68 -21.52 3.17 -30.26
C GLU A 68 -21.58 4.63 -29.73
N ASN A 69 -21.70 4.83 -28.42
CA ASN A 69 -21.76 6.12 -27.72
C ASN A 69 -20.51 6.39 -26.85
N GLY A 70 -19.48 5.55 -26.98
CA GLY A 70 -18.29 5.56 -26.12
C GLY A 70 -17.47 6.85 -26.25
N TYR A 71 -17.12 7.47 -25.12
CA TYR A 71 -16.24 8.64 -25.07
C TYR A 71 -14.75 8.32 -25.27
N LEU A 72 -14.37 7.04 -25.28
CA LEU A 72 -13.00 6.53 -25.32
C LEU A 72 -12.94 5.14 -26.00
N ASP A 73 -12.01 4.95 -26.92
CA ASP A 73 -11.79 3.69 -27.67
C ASP A 73 -10.99 2.63 -26.87
N HIS A 74 -10.56 2.97 -25.65
CA HIS A 74 -9.70 2.13 -24.82
C HIS A 74 -9.83 2.46 -23.33
N THR A 75 -9.36 1.53 -22.48
CA THR A 75 -9.42 1.70 -21.03
C THR A 75 -8.28 2.58 -20.50
N LEU A 76 -8.61 3.60 -19.71
CA LEU A 76 -7.64 4.43 -19.01
C LEU A 76 -7.28 3.83 -17.64
N ALA A 77 -5.98 3.59 -17.41
CA ALA A 77 -5.49 3.00 -16.18
C ALA A 77 -5.43 4.03 -15.02
N LEU A 78 -5.83 3.63 -13.81
CA LEU A 78 -5.77 4.48 -12.61
C LEU A 78 -4.93 3.82 -11.51
N ILE A 79 -3.72 4.34 -11.25
CA ILE A 79 -2.88 3.88 -10.13
C ILE A 79 -3.55 4.16 -8.78
N TYR A 80 -3.56 3.16 -7.91
CA TYR A 80 -4.32 3.20 -6.65
C TYR A 80 -3.58 2.55 -5.46
N ASN A 81 -2.25 2.48 -5.53
CA ASN A 81 -1.39 1.88 -4.51
C ASN A 81 -1.68 2.41 -3.08
N GLY A 82 -1.85 3.73 -2.93
CA GLY A 82 -2.12 4.39 -1.65
C GLY A 82 -3.50 4.10 -1.05
N ASN A 83 -4.38 3.35 -1.72
CA ASN A 83 -5.62 2.87 -1.11
C ASN A 83 -5.94 1.41 -1.47
N TYR A 84 -6.43 1.09 -2.67
CA TYR A 84 -6.76 -0.30 -2.99
C TYR A 84 -5.52 -1.21 -3.00
N GLY A 85 -4.33 -0.69 -3.33
CA GLY A 85 -3.07 -1.44 -3.22
C GLY A 85 -2.67 -1.76 -1.79
N LYS A 86 -2.88 -0.82 -0.85
CA LYS A 86 -2.60 -1.04 0.58
C LYS A 86 -3.45 -2.16 1.16
N GLU A 87 -4.72 -2.26 0.77
CA GLU A 87 -5.61 -3.34 1.21
C GLU A 87 -5.15 -4.69 0.65
N MET A 88 -4.82 -4.74 -0.64
CA MET A 88 -4.30 -5.97 -1.27
C MET A 88 -3.02 -6.48 -0.59
N LEU A 89 -2.01 -5.62 -0.48
CA LEU A 89 -0.73 -5.96 0.13
C LEU A 89 -0.90 -6.41 1.59
N LYS A 90 -1.67 -5.66 2.38
CA LYS A 90 -1.94 -5.96 3.80
C LYS A 90 -2.67 -7.29 3.99
N TYR A 91 -3.73 -7.57 3.22
CA TYR A 91 -4.51 -8.78 3.42
C TYR A 91 -3.87 -10.03 2.83
N LEU A 92 -3.25 -9.96 1.64
CA LEU A 92 -2.55 -11.13 1.08
C LEU A 92 -1.30 -11.48 1.87
N SER A 93 -0.50 -10.50 2.32
CA SER A 93 0.64 -10.78 3.20
C SER A 93 0.20 -11.43 4.52
N ASN A 94 -0.86 -10.93 5.16
CA ASN A 94 -1.44 -11.59 6.34
C ASN A 94 -1.89 -13.02 6.03
N LEU A 95 -2.65 -13.22 4.94
CA LEU A 95 -3.21 -14.52 4.56
C LEU A 95 -2.13 -15.57 4.30
N PHE A 96 -1.03 -15.20 3.65
CA PHE A 96 0.09 -16.12 3.42
C PHE A 96 0.73 -16.59 4.74
N THR A 97 0.77 -15.74 5.77
CA THR A 97 1.30 -16.13 7.09
C THR A 97 0.44 -17.16 7.83
N TRP A 98 -0.80 -17.44 7.38
CA TRP A 98 -1.64 -18.49 7.97
C TRP A 98 -1.25 -19.89 7.49
N TYR A 99 -0.71 -19.99 6.28
CA TYR A 99 -0.47 -21.26 5.61
C TYR A 99 1.00 -21.54 5.32
N THR A 100 1.90 -20.58 5.58
CA THR A 100 3.32 -20.74 5.31
C THR A 100 3.92 -21.96 6.03
N GLY A 101 4.57 -22.84 5.28
CA GLY A 101 5.11 -24.12 5.79
C GLY A 101 4.07 -25.22 6.05
N THR A 102 2.81 -25.04 5.63
CA THR A 102 1.75 -26.08 5.69
C THR A 102 1.53 -26.73 4.31
N ILE A 103 0.70 -27.77 4.24
CA ILE A 103 0.26 -28.35 2.95
C ILE A 103 -0.66 -27.43 2.14
N TYR A 104 -1.15 -26.35 2.76
CA TYR A 104 -2.02 -25.33 2.17
C TYR A 104 -1.24 -24.06 1.78
N ASP A 105 0.09 -24.11 1.78
CA ASP A 105 0.91 -22.95 1.43
C ASP A 105 0.67 -22.50 -0.02
N TYR A 106 0.92 -21.22 -0.29
CA TYR A 106 0.80 -20.65 -1.64
C TYR A 106 1.99 -21.08 -2.50
N ASP A 107 1.82 -21.07 -3.82
CA ASP A 107 2.91 -21.38 -4.74
C ASP A 107 3.99 -20.28 -4.72
N GLU A 108 5.19 -20.64 -5.13
CA GLU A 108 6.35 -19.75 -5.11
C GLU A 108 6.15 -18.51 -6.00
N GLU A 109 5.51 -18.65 -7.16
CA GLU A 109 5.27 -17.53 -8.08
C GLU A 109 4.31 -16.50 -7.47
N SER A 110 3.26 -16.96 -6.77
CA SER A 110 2.37 -16.10 -5.98
C SER A 110 3.11 -15.37 -4.84
N ILE A 111 3.99 -16.07 -4.11
CA ILE A 111 4.77 -15.48 -3.01
C ILE A 111 5.74 -14.41 -3.54
N GLU A 112 6.52 -14.74 -4.58
CA GLU A 112 7.45 -13.79 -5.21
C GLU A 112 6.71 -12.64 -5.91
N GLY A 113 5.52 -12.88 -6.46
CA GLY A 113 4.64 -11.85 -7.01
C GLY A 113 4.20 -10.81 -5.97
N LEU A 114 3.97 -11.23 -4.72
CA LEU A 114 3.68 -10.34 -3.58
C LEU A 114 4.91 -9.52 -3.17
N PHE A 115 6.07 -10.17 -3.00
CA PHE A 115 7.33 -9.49 -2.68
C PHE A 115 7.67 -8.46 -3.76
N SER A 116 7.51 -8.81 -5.04
CA SER A 116 7.73 -7.92 -6.17
C SER A 116 6.75 -6.72 -6.15
N ALA A 117 5.46 -6.91 -5.83
CA ALA A 117 4.53 -5.79 -5.68
C ALA A 117 4.96 -4.80 -4.55
N TYR A 118 5.50 -5.34 -3.45
CA TYR A 118 6.01 -4.55 -2.33
C TYR A 118 7.35 -3.84 -2.66
N LEU A 119 8.31 -4.57 -3.23
CA LEU A 119 9.69 -4.11 -3.46
C LEU A 119 9.87 -3.38 -4.81
N GLU A 120 9.07 -3.64 -5.83
CA GLU A 120 9.24 -2.96 -7.12
C GLU A 120 8.45 -1.66 -7.18
N CYS A 121 7.19 -1.65 -6.73
CA CYS A 121 6.38 -0.42 -6.70
C CYS A 121 6.29 0.18 -5.30
N ASN A 122 5.73 -0.55 -4.34
CA ASN A 122 5.29 0.06 -3.08
C ASN A 122 6.43 0.73 -2.29
N GLN A 123 7.65 0.18 -2.32
CA GLN A 123 8.79 0.75 -1.59
C GLN A 123 9.22 2.15 -2.06
N TRP A 124 8.88 2.53 -3.30
CA TRP A 124 9.19 3.84 -3.87
C TRP A 124 8.17 4.90 -3.50
N LEU A 125 6.92 4.49 -3.25
CA LEU A 125 5.77 5.36 -3.10
C LEU A 125 5.58 5.94 -1.68
N PHE A 126 6.63 5.98 -0.87
CA PHE A 126 6.53 6.55 0.47
C PHE A 126 7.81 7.20 0.96
N ARG A 127 7.64 8.07 1.95
CA ARG A 127 8.72 8.68 2.70
C ARG A 127 8.38 8.77 4.19
N GLY A 128 9.07 8.02 5.04
CA GLY A 128 8.66 7.88 6.44
C GLY A 128 7.23 7.35 6.53
N ASN A 129 6.38 8.04 7.28
CA ASN A 129 4.95 7.74 7.37
C ASN A 129 4.07 8.51 6.37
N VAL A 130 4.62 9.08 5.29
CA VAL A 130 3.85 9.78 4.25
C VAL A 130 3.91 9.00 2.94
N PHE A 131 2.78 8.49 2.49
CA PHE A 131 2.64 7.85 1.16
C PHE A 131 2.40 8.88 0.05
N GLU A 132 2.73 8.51 -1.19
CA GLU A 132 2.55 9.30 -2.40
C GLU A 132 1.04 9.65 -2.60
N PRO A 133 0.64 10.95 -2.48
CA PRO A 133 -0.76 11.34 -2.46
C PRO A 133 -1.52 11.09 -3.76
N THR A 134 -0.86 11.18 -4.91
CA THR A 134 -1.52 10.97 -6.21
C THR A 134 -1.92 9.50 -6.42
N THR A 135 -1.41 8.57 -5.62
CA THR A 135 -1.83 7.15 -5.64
C THR A 135 -2.98 6.80 -4.69
N THR A 136 -3.55 7.76 -3.95
CA THR A 136 -4.65 7.49 -3.00
C THR A 136 -6.05 7.57 -3.62
N GLY A 137 -6.16 8.00 -4.88
CA GLY A 137 -7.42 8.20 -5.59
C GLY A 137 -8.37 9.14 -4.85
N ARG A 138 -9.68 8.95 -5.01
CA ARG A 138 -10.73 9.85 -4.48
C ARG A 138 -10.63 10.16 -2.98
N PHE A 139 -9.91 9.34 -2.22
CA PHE A 139 -9.66 9.50 -0.79
C PHE A 139 -8.64 10.59 -0.45
N ILE A 140 -8.01 11.24 -1.43
CA ILE A 140 -7.05 12.35 -1.22
C ILE A 140 -7.65 13.50 -0.39
N THR A 141 -8.98 13.69 -0.42
CA THR A 141 -9.69 14.66 0.44
C THR A 141 -9.63 14.34 1.94
N GLY A 142 -9.18 13.14 2.32
CA GLY A 142 -8.80 12.81 3.70
C GLY A 142 -7.48 13.45 4.17
N GLY A 143 -6.78 14.19 3.30
CA GLY A 143 -5.56 14.95 3.62
C GLY A 143 -4.44 14.06 4.17
N SER A 144 -3.62 14.59 5.09
CA SER A 144 -2.48 13.83 5.64
C SER A 144 -2.86 12.52 6.35
N THR A 145 -4.13 12.31 6.68
CA THR A 145 -4.61 11.07 7.31
C THR A 145 -4.60 9.92 6.32
N VAL A 146 -5.02 10.13 5.06
CA VAL A 146 -5.04 9.03 4.06
C VAL A 146 -3.62 8.57 3.74
N THR A 147 -2.67 9.50 3.59
CA THR A 147 -1.27 9.16 3.27
C THR A 147 -0.54 8.48 4.43
N LYS A 148 -0.90 8.78 5.68
CA LYS A 148 -0.40 8.08 6.87
C LYS A 148 -0.96 6.67 7.00
N ILE A 149 -2.26 6.49 6.76
CA ILE A 149 -2.89 5.16 6.75
C ILE A 149 -2.35 4.31 5.59
N ALA A 150 -2.14 4.92 4.42
CA ALA A 150 -1.50 4.30 3.26
C ALA A 150 -0.12 3.74 3.61
N ALA A 151 0.80 4.58 4.10
CA ALA A 151 2.14 4.13 4.47
C ALA A 151 2.12 3.09 5.62
N LYS A 152 1.26 3.27 6.62
CA LYS A 152 1.14 2.29 7.71
C LYS A 152 0.72 0.91 7.19
N ASP A 153 -0.34 0.83 6.40
CA ASP A 153 -0.89 -0.44 5.94
C ASP A 153 0.01 -1.09 4.88
N SER A 154 0.40 -0.34 3.84
CA SER A 154 1.15 -0.88 2.71
C SER A 154 2.63 -1.13 3.01
N VAL A 155 3.24 -0.41 3.96
CA VAL A 155 4.67 -0.55 4.28
C VAL A 155 4.87 -1.28 5.59
N SER A 156 4.39 -0.71 6.70
CA SER A 156 4.69 -1.20 8.05
C SER A 156 3.98 -2.51 8.37
N VAL A 157 2.64 -2.55 8.24
CA VAL A 157 1.84 -3.75 8.51
C VAL A 157 2.19 -4.86 7.53
N THR A 158 2.21 -4.56 6.23
CA THR A 158 2.60 -5.52 5.18
C THR A 158 4.01 -6.06 5.39
N GLY A 159 5.01 -5.20 5.62
CA GLY A 159 6.41 -5.64 5.82
C GLY A 159 6.57 -6.57 7.03
N ASN A 160 5.86 -6.31 8.13
CA ASN A 160 5.85 -7.19 9.30
C ASN A 160 5.20 -8.56 9.04
N TYR A 161 4.31 -8.69 8.05
CA TYR A 161 3.83 -9.99 7.58
C TYR A 161 4.84 -10.65 6.64
N LEU A 162 5.42 -9.91 5.68
CA LEU A 162 6.42 -10.42 4.74
C LEU A 162 7.66 -11.00 5.45
N LEU A 163 8.15 -10.38 6.53
CA LEU A 163 9.27 -10.92 7.31
C LEU A 163 9.00 -12.31 7.89
N LYS A 164 7.74 -12.65 8.18
CA LYS A 164 7.35 -13.98 8.69
C LYS A 164 7.40 -15.07 7.60
N LEU A 165 7.38 -14.69 6.32
CA LEU A 165 7.54 -15.62 5.19
C LEU A 165 9.01 -16.04 4.98
N GLY A 166 9.97 -15.40 5.67
CA GLY A 166 11.37 -15.81 5.67
C GLY A 166 12.18 -15.46 4.41
N ARG A 167 11.61 -14.66 3.49
CA ARG A 167 12.24 -14.25 2.21
C ARG A 167 12.49 -12.74 2.17
N HIS A 168 13.44 -12.30 1.33
CA HIS A 168 13.81 -10.89 1.09
C HIS A 168 13.93 -10.04 2.37
N GLN A 169 14.52 -10.64 3.42
CA GLN A 169 14.46 -10.10 4.76
C GLN A 169 15.23 -8.77 4.88
N GLU A 170 16.36 -8.64 4.19
CA GLU A 170 17.18 -7.42 4.21
C GLU A 170 16.48 -6.26 3.50
N GLU A 171 15.85 -6.53 2.35
CA GLU A 171 15.12 -5.54 1.55
C GLU A 171 13.85 -5.06 2.27
N VAL A 172 13.11 -5.97 2.90
CA VAL A 172 11.93 -5.62 3.70
C VAL A 172 12.33 -4.90 4.98
N GLN A 173 13.40 -5.30 5.67
CA GLN A 173 13.94 -4.55 6.81
C GLN A 173 14.37 -3.14 6.42
N ALA A 174 15.03 -2.96 5.26
CA ALA A 174 15.39 -1.65 4.75
C ALA A 174 14.15 -0.78 4.45
N ALA A 175 13.06 -1.37 3.92
CA ALA A 175 11.79 -0.66 3.73
C ALA A 175 11.14 -0.24 5.06
N LEU A 176 11.12 -1.12 6.06
CA LEU A 176 10.63 -0.80 7.40
C LEU A 176 11.47 0.30 8.07
N HIS A 177 12.81 0.24 7.96
CA HIS A 177 13.70 1.30 8.47
C HIS A 177 13.39 2.67 7.84
N ARG A 178 13.10 2.73 6.53
CA ARG A 178 12.69 3.97 5.85
C ARG A 178 11.31 4.48 6.27
N TYR A 179 10.44 3.61 6.77
CA TYR A 179 9.13 3.99 7.29
C TYR A 179 9.27 4.63 8.69
N ASP A 180 10.03 3.98 9.57
CA ASP A 180 10.27 4.46 10.94
C ASP A 180 11.21 5.68 10.98
N GLN A 181 12.19 5.75 10.06
CA GLN A 181 13.17 6.83 9.97
C GLN A 181 12.99 7.62 8.66
N SER A 182 12.33 8.78 8.75
CA SER A 182 12.18 9.68 7.59
C SER A 182 13.52 10.17 7.01
N THR A 183 14.60 10.16 7.80
CA THR A 183 15.99 10.16 7.30
C THR A 183 16.59 8.78 7.58
N PRO A 184 16.61 7.86 6.61
CA PRO A 184 17.20 6.55 6.82
C PRO A 184 18.73 6.65 6.98
N ASP A 185 19.30 5.59 7.54
CA ASP A 185 20.74 5.39 7.53
C ASP A 185 21.20 5.12 6.08
N VAL A 186 22.47 5.40 5.79
CA VAL A 186 22.98 5.43 4.42
C VAL A 186 22.79 4.08 3.72
N GLN A 187 22.98 2.97 4.44
CA GLN A 187 22.81 1.60 3.93
C GLN A 187 21.35 1.20 3.67
N TYR A 188 20.37 1.87 4.28
CA TYR A 188 18.93 1.58 4.09
C TYR A 188 18.23 2.64 3.22
N ALA A 189 18.95 3.69 2.81
CA ALA A 189 18.41 4.78 2.01
C ALA A 189 18.10 4.31 0.58
N LEU A 190 16.85 4.47 0.15
CA LEU A 190 16.47 4.29 -1.25
C LEU A 190 16.94 5.52 -2.02
N VAL A 191 17.89 5.32 -2.93
CA VAL A 191 18.50 6.39 -3.74
C VAL A 191 18.39 6.00 -5.20
N GLY A 192 17.66 6.80 -5.98
CA GLY A 192 17.48 6.52 -7.39
C GLY A 192 16.34 7.32 -8.02
N HIS A 193 15.90 6.82 -9.16
CA HIS A 193 14.80 7.37 -9.95
C HIS A 193 14.06 6.19 -10.60
N LYS A 194 12.76 6.06 -10.37
CA LYS A 194 11.90 5.06 -11.01
C LYS A 194 10.75 5.75 -11.74
N HIS A 195 10.56 5.39 -13.00
CA HIS A 195 9.40 5.78 -13.79
C HIS A 195 8.47 4.58 -13.93
N PHE A 196 7.22 4.74 -13.51
CA PHE A 196 6.14 3.77 -13.60
C PHE A 196 5.39 4.01 -14.91
N PHE A 197 5.90 3.41 -15.99
CA PHE A 197 5.41 3.61 -17.35
C PHE A 197 3.91 3.30 -17.53
N ASN A 198 3.36 2.39 -16.72
CA ASN A 198 1.95 2.03 -16.75
C ASN A 198 1.04 3.00 -15.98
N SER A 199 1.62 3.91 -15.19
CA SER A 199 0.93 4.80 -14.26
C SER A 199 1.16 6.29 -14.52
N ASP A 200 2.00 6.63 -15.50
CA ASP A 200 2.48 8.00 -15.78
C ASP A 200 2.99 8.73 -14.52
N LEU A 201 3.62 7.97 -13.63
CA LEU A 201 4.16 8.44 -12.36
C LEU A 201 5.68 8.25 -12.33
N THR A 202 6.40 9.31 -11.99
CA THR A 202 7.84 9.30 -11.80
C THR A 202 8.17 9.59 -10.34
N VAL A 203 9.06 8.81 -9.73
CA VAL A 203 9.53 9.02 -8.36
C VAL A 203 11.05 9.10 -8.33
N HIS A 204 11.57 10.13 -7.68
CA HIS A 204 12.98 10.33 -7.39
C HIS A 204 13.20 10.35 -5.88
N GLN A 205 14.01 9.42 -5.37
CA GLN A 205 14.33 9.32 -3.95
C GLN A 205 15.81 9.68 -3.71
N ARG A 206 16.05 10.45 -2.64
CA ARG A 206 17.37 10.78 -2.10
C ARG A 206 17.35 10.62 -0.59
N ARG A 207 18.53 10.62 0.06
CA ARG A 207 18.60 10.45 1.52
C ARG A 207 17.81 11.49 2.31
N ASP A 208 17.57 12.69 1.77
CA ASP A 208 16.94 13.80 2.49
C ASP A 208 15.57 14.25 1.95
N TYR A 209 15.12 13.69 0.82
CA TYR A 209 13.79 13.98 0.24
C TYR A 209 13.30 12.86 -0.68
N MET A 210 11.98 12.82 -0.88
CA MET A 210 11.32 12.17 -2.00
C MET A 210 10.67 13.25 -2.87
N ALA A 211 10.77 13.13 -4.18
CA ALA A 211 10.00 13.93 -5.13
C ALA A 211 9.25 13.00 -6.09
N SER A 212 7.97 13.25 -6.33
CA SER A 212 7.17 12.56 -7.33
C SER A 212 6.57 13.55 -8.33
N VAL A 213 6.49 13.15 -9.59
CA VAL A 213 5.78 13.87 -10.64
C VAL A 213 4.78 12.91 -11.26
N ARG A 214 3.49 13.25 -11.18
CA ARG A 214 2.45 12.56 -11.94
C ARG A 214 2.02 13.41 -13.12
N ILE A 215 1.98 12.80 -14.29
CA ILE A 215 1.47 13.38 -15.53
C ILE A 215 0.25 12.58 -15.99
N LEU A 216 -0.47 13.12 -16.97
CA LEU A 216 -1.59 12.46 -17.62
C LEU A 216 -1.24 12.23 -19.09
N SER A 217 -1.45 11.02 -19.59
CA SER A 217 -1.48 10.75 -21.04
C SER A 217 -2.82 10.15 -21.45
N ASN A 218 -2.98 9.86 -22.74
CA ASN A 218 -4.12 9.07 -23.24
C ASN A 218 -4.15 7.63 -22.68
N ARG A 219 -3.23 7.22 -21.81
CA ARG A 219 -3.14 5.86 -21.24
C ARG A 219 -3.69 5.77 -19.82
N THR A 220 -3.77 6.90 -19.13
CA THR A 220 -4.10 6.96 -17.70
C THR A 220 -5.29 7.87 -17.42
N SER A 221 -6.04 7.57 -16.37
CA SER A 221 -7.09 8.45 -15.87
C SER A 221 -6.53 9.47 -14.87
N ARG A 222 -7.16 10.66 -14.84
CA ARG A 222 -7.13 11.53 -13.65
C ARG A 222 -7.64 10.79 -12.42
N GLN A 223 -7.36 11.30 -11.22
CA GLN A 223 -7.93 10.73 -10.01
C GLN A 223 -9.46 10.74 -10.07
N GLU A 224 -10.02 9.63 -9.61
CA GLU A 224 -11.46 9.43 -9.47
C GLU A 224 -12.10 10.54 -8.61
N THR A 225 -13.21 11.10 -9.09
CA THR A 225 -14.12 11.98 -8.35
C THR A 225 -15.40 11.23 -8.04
N TRP A 226 -15.97 11.43 -6.85
CA TRP A 226 -17.23 10.77 -6.45
C TRP A 226 -18.24 11.76 -5.87
N THR A 227 -19.49 11.66 -6.35
CA THR A 227 -20.56 12.65 -6.13
C THR A 227 -20.89 12.88 -4.65
N SER A 228 -20.66 11.91 -3.77
CA SER A 228 -20.91 12.04 -2.32
C SER A 228 -19.93 12.94 -1.56
N GLY A 229 -18.91 13.50 -2.21
CA GLY A 229 -17.97 14.45 -1.58
C GLY A 229 -16.49 14.07 -1.64
N GLN A 230 -16.14 12.99 -2.32
CA GLN A 230 -14.75 12.54 -2.43
C GLN A 230 -14.13 13.12 -3.72
N ASN A 231 -13.03 13.86 -3.57
CA ASN A 231 -12.26 14.50 -4.64
C ASN A 231 -13.07 15.32 -5.67
N LYS A 232 -14.03 16.13 -5.19
CA LYS A 232 -14.91 16.95 -6.05
C LYS A 232 -14.16 17.97 -6.92
N ASP A 233 -13.08 18.54 -6.40
CA ASP A 233 -12.32 19.62 -7.04
C ASP A 233 -10.98 19.12 -7.61
N GLY A 234 -10.83 17.81 -7.80
CA GLY A 234 -9.57 17.14 -8.16
C GLY A 234 -9.09 17.33 -9.60
N PHE A 235 -9.76 18.16 -10.39
CA PHE A 235 -9.61 18.24 -11.86
C PHE A 235 -8.17 18.43 -12.38
N PHE A 236 -7.31 19.09 -11.60
CA PHE A 236 -5.94 19.45 -11.98
C PHE A 236 -4.85 18.62 -11.28
N GLN A 237 -5.21 17.57 -10.52
CA GLN A 237 -4.26 16.82 -9.69
C GLN A 237 -3.22 16.01 -10.49
N GLU A 238 -3.46 15.75 -11.77
CA GLU A 238 -2.55 15.04 -12.68
C GLU A 238 -2.00 15.93 -13.81
N ASP A 239 -2.32 17.23 -13.82
CA ASP A 239 -1.90 18.17 -14.86
C ASP A 239 -0.45 18.66 -14.57
N HIS A 240 0.49 17.71 -14.45
CA HIS A 240 1.91 17.86 -14.08
C HIS A 240 2.18 18.18 -12.60
N SER A 241 1.46 17.56 -11.66
CA SER A 241 1.71 17.73 -10.22
C SER A 241 3.09 17.24 -9.81
N LEU A 242 3.93 18.15 -9.32
CA LEU A 242 5.16 17.86 -8.57
C LEU A 242 4.88 17.89 -7.07
N ILE A 243 5.11 16.76 -6.40
CA ILE A 243 5.04 16.64 -4.93
C ILE A 243 6.45 16.45 -4.39
N VAL A 244 6.86 17.27 -3.43
CA VAL A 244 8.15 17.12 -2.73
C VAL A 244 7.87 16.87 -1.26
N THR A 245 8.34 15.73 -0.76
CA THR A 245 8.29 15.36 0.65
C THR A 245 9.71 15.47 1.25
N PRO A 246 10.07 16.65 1.81
CA PRO A 246 11.35 16.84 2.46
C PRO A 246 11.37 16.15 3.84
N VAL A 247 12.56 15.82 4.32
CA VAL A 247 12.76 15.55 5.75
C VAL A 247 12.52 16.84 6.55
N PRO A 248 11.71 16.81 7.64
CA PRO A 248 11.72 17.87 8.63
C PRO A 248 13.12 17.96 9.24
N ARG A 249 13.86 19.04 8.98
CA ARG A 249 15.15 19.28 9.64
C ARG A 249 14.91 19.19 11.15
N ARG A 250 15.66 18.33 11.85
CA ARG A 250 15.70 18.37 13.32
C ARG A 250 16.05 19.80 13.72
N GLN A 251 15.11 20.50 14.36
CA GLN A 251 15.45 21.72 15.09
C GLN A 251 16.39 21.28 16.21
N THR A 252 17.69 21.52 16.03
CA THR A 252 18.65 21.41 17.12
C THR A 252 18.21 22.38 18.20
N ARG A 253 17.84 21.85 19.37
CA ARG A 253 17.52 22.61 20.59
C ARG A 253 18.80 23.26 21.15
N GLN A 254 19.34 24.22 20.41
CA GLN A 254 20.41 25.12 20.81
C GLN A 254 20.02 26.53 20.37
N SER A 255 20.35 27.53 21.20
CA SER A 255 19.97 28.94 21.10
C SER A 255 18.45 29.24 20.99
N LEU A 256 17.75 29.10 22.12
CA LEU A 256 16.61 29.96 22.46
C LEU A 256 16.65 30.26 23.98
N SER A 257 17.77 30.88 24.39
CA SER A 257 18.08 31.24 25.77
C SER A 257 18.86 32.56 25.85
N ILE A 258 18.46 33.53 25.02
CA ILE A 258 18.94 34.92 25.06
C ILE A 258 17.70 35.81 24.87
N LEU A 259 17.62 36.92 25.63
CA LEU A 259 16.50 37.88 25.73
C LEU A 259 15.26 37.44 26.55
N GLN A 260 15.48 37.20 27.85
CA GLN A 260 14.56 37.66 28.90
C GLN A 260 15.35 38.36 30.01
N HIS A 261 15.70 39.63 29.79
CA HIS A 261 16.21 40.56 30.83
C HIS A 261 15.66 41.97 30.53
N GLY A 262 14.96 42.57 31.52
CA GLY A 262 14.38 43.92 31.47
C GLY A 262 12.99 43.96 30.81
N HIS A 263 11.87 44.29 31.48
CA HIS A 263 11.68 45.16 32.64
C HIS A 263 10.53 44.71 33.54
N SER A 264 10.66 45.00 34.83
CA SER A 264 9.56 45.04 35.80
C SER A 264 9.13 46.49 36.00
N THR A 265 7.84 46.78 35.87
CA THR A 265 7.20 47.93 36.52
C THR A 265 5.80 47.54 36.98
N HIS A 266 5.53 47.75 38.28
CA HIS A 266 4.23 47.57 38.90
C HIS A 266 3.16 48.51 38.31
N THR A 267 1.91 48.07 38.33
CA THR A 267 0.79 48.87 38.88
C THR A 267 -0.32 47.93 39.36
N SER A 268 -1.11 48.38 40.33
CA SER A 268 -1.96 47.56 41.20
C SER A 268 -3.43 47.99 41.16
N GLN A 269 -4.35 47.03 41.37
CA GLN A 269 -5.71 47.18 41.93
C GLN A 269 -6.64 48.24 41.27
N SER A 270 -7.88 47.90 40.91
CA SER A 270 -8.94 47.68 41.91
C SER A 270 -10.21 47.03 41.35
N SER A 271 -11.01 46.50 42.28
CA SER A 271 -12.33 45.87 42.13
C SER A 271 -13.49 46.84 41.85
N LEU A 272 -14.58 46.37 41.25
CA LEU A 272 -15.93 46.41 41.86
C LEU A 272 -17.01 45.62 41.06
N ASP A 273 -17.94 45.02 41.79
CA ASP A 273 -19.14 44.33 41.27
C ASP A 273 -20.26 45.31 40.84
N VAL A 274 -21.31 44.80 40.14
CA VAL A 274 -22.71 44.74 40.65
C VAL A 274 -23.74 44.39 39.55
N LEU A 275 -24.38 43.23 39.74
CA LEU A 275 -25.77 42.79 39.47
C LEU A 275 -26.73 43.62 38.57
N SER A 276 -27.36 42.93 37.61
CA SER A 276 -28.81 42.54 37.59
C SER A 276 -29.11 41.78 36.27
N GLY A 277 -29.83 40.64 36.21
CA GLY A 277 -31.28 40.44 36.43
C GLY A 277 -32.02 40.61 35.08
N ARG A 278 -32.87 39.71 34.55
CA ARG A 278 -33.62 38.53 35.03
C ARG A 278 -34.05 37.61 33.84
N HIS A 279 -34.50 36.38 34.15
CA HIS A 279 -35.63 35.56 33.57
C HIS A 279 -36.25 35.94 32.18
N GLN A 280 -36.81 35.07 31.31
CA GLN A 280 -37.25 33.64 31.31
C GLN A 280 -37.63 33.26 29.82
N ASP A 281 -37.93 32.03 29.35
CA ASP A 281 -38.01 30.67 29.93
C ASP A 281 -37.80 29.53 28.87
N ALA A 282 -38.06 28.30 29.31
CA ALA A 282 -38.01 26.95 28.74
C ALA A 282 -38.94 26.52 27.57
N SER A 283 -38.53 25.46 26.85
CA SER A 283 -39.37 24.30 26.42
C SER A 283 -38.50 23.20 25.75
N THR A 284 -38.15 22.13 26.50
CA THR A 284 -38.68 20.74 26.40
C THR A 284 -38.26 19.89 25.19
N SER A 285 -37.54 18.79 25.47
CA SER A 285 -37.26 17.66 24.56
C SER A 285 -37.81 16.35 25.15
N PRO A 286 -38.24 15.36 24.34
CA PRO A 286 -38.77 14.08 24.84
C PRO A 286 -37.66 13.03 25.12
N PRO A 287 -37.82 12.14 26.12
CA PRO A 287 -36.85 11.09 26.44
C PRO A 287 -37.10 9.76 25.70
N GLY A 288 -36.02 9.07 25.32
CA GLY A 288 -36.07 7.67 24.82
C GLY A 288 -35.87 6.63 25.93
N PRO A 289 -36.38 5.40 25.78
CA PRO A 289 -36.32 4.35 26.80
C PRO A 289 -34.93 3.68 26.89
N GLY A 290 -34.55 3.28 28.11
CA GLY A 290 -33.19 2.84 28.43
C GLY A 290 -32.86 1.37 28.17
N LEU A 291 -31.56 1.08 28.07
CA LEU A 291 -30.98 -0.26 28.01
C LEU A 291 -30.42 -0.67 29.38
N ARG A 292 -30.83 -1.84 29.86
CA ARG A 292 -30.33 -2.43 31.12
C ARG A 292 -28.93 -3.02 30.93
N ARG A 293 -28.08 -2.86 31.95
CA ARG A 293 -26.84 -3.64 32.10
C ARG A 293 -27.17 -5.06 32.57
N THR A 294 -26.48 -6.06 32.04
CA THR A 294 -26.32 -7.39 32.66
C THR A 294 -24.85 -7.78 32.64
N ASN A 295 -24.43 -8.55 33.65
CA ASN A 295 -23.02 -8.78 33.96
C ASN A 295 -22.44 -9.94 33.13
N CYS A 296 -21.16 -9.83 32.75
CA CYS A 296 -20.39 -10.99 32.30
C CYS A 296 -20.07 -11.90 33.51
N LEU A 297 -20.35 -13.19 33.37
CA LEU A 297 -19.85 -14.24 34.26
C LEU A 297 -18.56 -14.82 33.70
N THR A 298 -17.58 -15.01 34.58
CA THR A 298 -16.32 -15.70 34.32
C THR A 298 -16.51 -17.21 34.25
N SER A 299 -15.88 -17.88 33.29
CA SER A 299 -15.46 -19.28 33.49
C SER A 299 -14.12 -19.53 32.79
N GLN A 300 -13.27 -20.31 33.46
CA GLN A 300 -11.96 -20.74 32.98
C GLN A 300 -12.10 -22.14 32.34
N ALA A 301 -11.30 -22.44 31.33
CA ALA A 301 -11.02 -23.80 30.89
C ALA A 301 -9.52 -23.94 30.55
N ALA A 302 -8.93 -25.07 30.95
CA ALA A 302 -7.49 -25.34 30.91
C ALA A 302 -7.03 -25.95 29.55
N PRO A 303 -5.72 -25.94 29.24
CA PRO A 303 -5.23 -26.33 27.91
C PRO A 303 -5.08 -27.86 27.74
N ALA A 304 -5.38 -28.35 26.54
CA ALA A 304 -5.07 -29.72 26.15
C ALA A 304 -3.69 -29.78 25.47
N SER A 305 -2.77 -30.56 26.04
CA SER A 305 -1.49 -30.91 25.43
C SER A 305 -1.66 -32.15 24.55
N LEU A 306 -1.16 -32.14 23.31
CA LEU A 306 -1.07 -33.34 22.47
C LEU A 306 0.35 -33.53 21.93
N MET A 307 0.84 -34.77 21.99
CA MET A 307 2.20 -35.12 21.61
C MET A 307 2.39 -35.19 20.08
N LEU A 308 3.46 -34.59 19.56
CA LEU A 308 3.97 -34.91 18.23
C LEU A 308 4.64 -36.30 18.25
N ARG A 309 4.28 -37.16 17.28
CA ARG A 309 5.12 -38.29 16.87
C ARG A 309 5.76 -37.97 15.52
N SER A 310 7.09 -38.02 15.46
CA SER A 310 7.84 -37.85 14.23
C SER A 310 7.65 -39.02 13.27
N LEU A 311 7.53 -38.72 11.98
CA LEU A 311 7.78 -39.64 10.88
C LEU A 311 8.65 -38.89 9.85
N MET A 312 9.93 -39.26 9.79
CA MET A 312 10.85 -38.85 8.72
C MET A 312 10.78 -39.86 7.57
N LEU A 313 10.92 -39.40 6.32
CA LEU A 313 11.59 -40.05 5.18
C LEU A 313 11.49 -39.11 3.93
N PRO A 314 12.28 -39.29 2.85
CA PRO A 314 13.38 -38.34 2.61
C PRO A 314 13.25 -37.49 1.34
N PHE A 315 14.12 -36.47 1.25
CA PHE A 315 14.37 -35.65 0.06
C PHE A 315 14.86 -36.47 -1.14
N ALA A 316 14.39 -36.11 -2.34
CA ALA A 316 15.03 -36.44 -3.61
C ALA A 316 15.44 -35.14 -4.32
N LEU A 317 16.73 -35.00 -4.62
CA LEU A 317 17.31 -33.85 -5.32
C LEU A 317 17.35 -34.11 -6.83
N TYR A 318 16.97 -33.12 -7.63
CA TYR A 318 17.38 -33.02 -9.04
C TYR A 318 17.87 -31.59 -9.34
N PRO A 319 18.97 -31.42 -10.10
CA PRO A 319 19.62 -30.11 -10.26
C PRO A 319 19.08 -29.33 -11.46
N PHE A 320 18.74 -28.06 -11.25
CA PHE A 320 18.68 -27.08 -12.32
C PHE A 320 19.94 -26.21 -12.31
N ALA A 321 20.58 -26.07 -13.47
CA ALA A 321 21.83 -25.34 -13.62
C ALA A 321 21.57 -23.82 -13.69
N THR A 322 22.01 -23.08 -12.67
CA THR A 322 22.13 -21.62 -12.70
C THR A 322 23.51 -21.20 -13.24
N PRO A 323 23.61 -20.13 -14.06
CA PRO A 323 24.89 -19.65 -14.57
C PRO A 323 25.72 -18.99 -13.45
N MET A 324 26.95 -19.47 -13.23
CA MET A 324 27.86 -18.88 -12.25
C MET A 324 28.38 -17.51 -12.69
N LEU A 325 28.04 -16.46 -11.95
CA LEU A 325 28.71 -15.16 -12.02
C LEU A 325 30.14 -15.27 -11.45
N LYS A 326 31.15 -15.19 -12.32
CA LYS A 326 32.56 -15.05 -11.90
C LYS A 326 32.93 -13.59 -11.70
N VAL A 327 32.91 -13.13 -10.44
CA VAL A 327 33.45 -11.82 -10.07
C VAL A 327 34.97 -11.85 -10.09
N LYS A 328 35.60 -10.96 -10.87
CA LYS A 328 37.04 -10.69 -10.80
C LYS A 328 37.26 -9.18 -10.89
N ASN A 329 37.96 -8.62 -9.90
CA ASN A 329 38.39 -7.21 -9.83
C ASN A 329 37.25 -6.16 -9.84
N GLY A 330 36.14 -6.41 -9.14
CA GLY A 330 35.24 -5.34 -8.67
C GLY A 330 34.42 -4.58 -9.71
N VAL A 331 34.37 -5.04 -10.96
CA VAL A 331 33.53 -4.44 -12.02
C VAL A 331 32.59 -5.48 -12.59
N VAL A 332 31.28 -5.27 -12.43
CA VAL A 332 30.24 -6.07 -13.09
C VAL A 332 30.05 -5.53 -14.50
N LYS A 333 30.48 -6.29 -15.51
CA LYS A 333 30.08 -6.07 -16.90
C LYS A 333 28.88 -6.96 -17.23
N VAL A 334 27.80 -6.34 -17.68
CA VAL A 334 26.71 -7.03 -18.38
C VAL A 334 27.07 -7.01 -19.87
N GLU A 335 27.27 -8.18 -20.47
CA GLU A 335 27.38 -8.32 -21.92
C GLU A 335 25.99 -8.63 -22.50
N GLU A 336 25.31 -7.62 -23.04
CA GLU A 336 24.08 -7.82 -23.80
C GLU A 336 24.39 -8.48 -25.15
N LYS A 337 23.96 -9.72 -25.34
CA LYS A 337 23.83 -10.31 -26.67
C LYS A 337 22.58 -9.74 -27.36
N ILE A 338 22.76 -8.61 -28.03
CA ILE A 338 21.76 -8.05 -28.95
C ILE A 338 21.50 -9.08 -30.06
N THR A 339 20.34 -9.73 -30.01
CA THR A 339 19.87 -10.61 -31.08
C THR A 339 19.01 -9.78 -32.02
N GLN A 340 19.60 -9.28 -33.10
CA GLN A 340 18.86 -8.52 -34.12
C GLN A 340 17.88 -9.45 -34.85
N GLN A 341 16.59 -9.37 -34.51
CA GLN A 341 15.52 -9.86 -35.37
C GLN A 341 15.08 -8.72 -36.30
N HIS A 342 15.39 -8.85 -37.59
CA HIS A 342 14.81 -7.99 -38.62
C HIS A 342 13.29 -8.16 -38.66
N ARG A 343 12.57 -7.04 -38.56
CA ARG A 343 11.14 -6.94 -38.90
C ARG A 343 11.06 -6.23 -40.27
N PRO A 344 10.30 -6.74 -41.25
CA PRO A 344 10.19 -6.10 -42.55
C PRO A 344 9.41 -4.78 -42.46
N VAL A 345 9.75 -3.85 -43.34
CA VAL A 345 9.02 -2.59 -43.55
C VAL A 345 7.90 -2.87 -44.56
N GLU A 346 6.65 -2.65 -44.18
CA GLU A 346 5.56 -2.56 -45.16
C GLU A 346 5.53 -1.15 -45.76
N GLU A 347 5.48 -1.08 -47.10
CA GLU A 347 5.29 0.16 -47.83
C GLU A 347 3.83 0.63 -47.71
N ASP A 348 3.65 1.86 -47.26
CA ASP A 348 2.36 2.54 -47.27
C ASP A 348 1.90 2.82 -48.72
N LYS A 349 0.74 2.27 -49.10
CA LYS A 349 0.12 2.40 -50.43
C LYS A 349 -1.41 2.42 -50.36
N ARG A 350 -2.00 3.48 -49.81
CA ARG A 350 -2.92 4.41 -50.52
C ARG A 350 -3.70 5.33 -49.59
#